data_AF-A0A9N8ZIW7-F1
#
_entry.id   AF-A0A9N8ZIW7-F1
#
_cell.length_a   1.000
_cell.length_b   1.000
_cell.length_c   1.000
_cell.angle_alpha   90.00
_cell.angle_beta   90.00
_cell.angle_gamma   90.00
#
_symmetry.space_group_name_H-M   'P 1'
#
loop_
_entity.id
_entity.type
_entity.pdbx_description
1 polymer ?
#
loop_
_entity_poly.entity_id
_entity_poly.type
_entity_poly.pdbx_seq_one_letter_code
_entity_poly.pdbx_strand_id
1 'polypeptide(L)'
;MCANRISRRASIEEFLSSLQREFNLNPSRPLFKMTYKQPSTWPMSLSKPEHKKPIRIAVLDSSFNPPTKAHLQLLMKSVTNIHFQNDQPVTRHQIKEQPPEFFDACLLLFAIKNADKTVTSSDASTVDRLLMMEALASYVRSTANSDTYSAALQNLAVGVTTHPIFTDKARAIQTSLSQSPDQSFSLYFIMGYDTIIRFFNPKYYTNMREELASFFETNSIICANRQGYGGEEAEEQFFQSEIFKEILGGENDKKVVRIKLDDEIAKMSSTRVREILINMKNEEGVKEQLLKLCPEPIVAIVIQEGLYTKL
;
A
#
# COMPACT_ATOMS: atom_id res chain seq x y z
N MET A 1 -19.07 -0.60 -21.23
CA MET A 1 -17.81 -0.45 -20.46
C MET A 1 -17.16 0.93 -20.62
N CYS A 2 -17.11 1.54 -21.82
CA CYS A 2 -16.47 2.85 -22.02
C CYS A 2 -17.17 4.01 -21.28
N ALA A 3 -18.51 4.12 -21.36
CA ALA A 3 -19.26 5.20 -20.70
C ALA A 3 -19.09 5.25 -19.17
N ASN A 4 -19.09 4.09 -18.50
CA ASN A 4 -18.86 4.01 -17.04
C ASN A 4 -17.45 4.47 -16.65
N ARG A 5 -16.43 4.22 -17.49
CA ARG A 5 -15.06 4.67 -17.21
C ARG A 5 -14.89 6.17 -17.43
N ILE A 6 -15.49 6.73 -18.48
CA ILE A 6 -15.48 8.19 -18.72
C ILE A 6 -16.15 8.92 -17.55
N SER A 7 -17.33 8.44 -17.11
CA SER A 7 -18.01 8.99 -15.95
C SER A 7 -17.16 8.87 -14.68
N ARG A 8 -16.52 7.71 -14.46
CA ARG A 8 -15.66 7.51 -13.30
C ARG A 8 -14.43 8.40 -13.30
N ARG A 9 -13.83 8.62 -14.47
CA ARG A 9 -12.69 9.53 -14.68
C ARG A 9 -13.06 10.95 -14.24
N ALA A 10 -14.19 11.47 -14.71
CA ALA A 10 -14.69 12.78 -14.32
C ALA A 10 -14.94 12.89 -12.79
N SER A 11 -15.48 11.84 -12.16
CA SER A 11 -15.64 11.81 -10.70
C SER A 11 -14.30 11.86 -9.95
N ILE A 12 -13.26 11.18 -10.46
CA ILE A 12 -11.92 11.22 -9.87
C ILE A 12 -11.29 12.61 -10.06
N GLU A 13 -11.47 13.24 -11.21
CA GLU A 13 -11.00 14.61 -11.48
C GLU A 13 -11.65 15.63 -10.53
N GLU A 14 -12.96 15.53 -10.30
CA GLU A 14 -13.68 16.35 -9.32
C GLU A 14 -13.19 16.08 -7.89
N PHE A 15 -13.02 14.81 -7.52
CA PHE A 15 -12.48 14.40 -6.23
C PHE A 15 -11.09 15.02 -5.97
N LEU A 16 -10.18 14.93 -6.95
CA LEU A 16 -8.83 15.50 -6.84
C LEU A 16 -8.86 17.03 -6.76
N SER A 17 -9.75 17.67 -7.52
CA SER A 17 -9.94 19.12 -7.48
C SER A 17 -10.44 19.58 -6.10
N SER A 18 -11.36 18.84 -5.49
CA SER A 18 -11.85 19.07 -4.13
C SER A 18 -10.76 18.85 -3.08
N LEU A 19 -9.98 17.78 -3.20
CA LEU A 19 -8.84 17.49 -2.34
C LEU A 19 -7.79 18.62 -2.39
N GLN A 20 -7.42 19.08 -3.59
CA GLN A 20 -6.46 20.15 -3.77
C GLN A 20 -6.95 21.47 -3.16
N ARG A 21 -8.24 21.78 -3.31
CA ARG A 21 -8.85 22.97 -2.71
C ARG A 21 -8.74 22.93 -1.19
N GLU A 22 -9.08 21.81 -0.56
CA GLU A 22 -8.97 21.65 0.90
C GLU A 22 -7.52 21.72 1.38
N PHE A 23 -6.60 21.10 0.65
CA PHE A 23 -5.18 21.20 0.95
C PHE A 23 -4.68 22.65 0.89
N ASN A 24 -5.09 23.42 -0.11
CA ASN A 24 -4.72 24.83 -0.25
C ASN A 24 -5.28 25.70 0.88
N LEU A 25 -6.47 25.36 1.42
CA LEU A 25 -7.06 26.07 2.55
C LEU A 25 -6.32 25.83 3.86
N ASN A 26 -5.78 24.62 4.06
CA ASN A 26 -5.01 24.30 5.26
C ASN A 26 -3.87 23.29 4.97
N PRO A 27 -2.72 23.77 4.46
CA PRO A 27 -1.63 22.90 4.03
C PRO A 27 -0.97 22.10 5.17
N SER A 28 -1.06 22.59 6.41
CA SER A 28 -0.50 21.93 7.60
C SER A 28 -1.43 20.84 8.16
N ARG A 29 -2.69 20.80 7.73
CA ARG A 29 -3.64 19.77 8.19
C ARG A 29 -3.31 18.40 7.58
N PRO A 30 -3.28 17.33 8.38
CA PRO A 30 -3.30 15.96 7.87
C PRO A 30 -4.50 15.74 6.94
N LEU A 31 -4.26 15.40 5.67
CA LEU A 31 -5.32 15.26 4.68
C LEU A 31 -5.25 13.90 4.01
N PHE A 32 -6.31 13.13 4.20
CA PHE A 32 -6.54 11.82 3.60
C PHE A 32 -7.99 11.72 3.17
N LYS A 33 -8.23 11.31 1.91
CA LYS A 33 -9.58 11.03 1.39
C LYS A 33 -9.59 9.74 0.57
N MET A 34 -10.74 9.09 0.51
CA MET A 34 -10.92 7.87 -0.28
C MET A 34 -11.70 8.15 -1.56
N THR A 35 -11.19 7.65 -2.68
CA THR A 35 -11.91 7.65 -3.96
C THR A 35 -12.80 6.42 -4.08
N TYR A 36 -12.38 5.28 -3.51
CA TYR A 36 -13.06 4.00 -3.59
C TYR A 36 -13.07 3.31 -2.23
N LYS A 37 -14.17 2.61 -1.92
CA LYS A 37 -14.26 1.67 -0.81
C LYS A 37 -15.30 0.59 -1.11
N GLN A 38 -14.96 -0.66 -0.78
CA GLN A 38 -15.89 -1.77 -0.77
C GLN A 38 -15.57 -2.74 0.38
N PRO A 39 -16.55 -3.11 1.22
CA PRO A 39 -17.92 -2.59 1.26
C PRO A 39 -17.99 -1.08 1.60
N SER A 40 -19.17 -0.47 1.47
CA SER A 40 -19.38 0.95 1.82
C SER A 40 -19.09 1.25 3.30
N THR A 41 -19.10 0.21 4.13
CA THR A 41 -18.80 0.21 5.57
C THR A 41 -17.31 0.14 5.90
N TRP A 42 -16.41 0.11 4.92
CA TRP A 42 -14.96 0.14 5.16
C TRP A 42 -14.59 1.25 6.17
N PRO A 43 -13.69 1.00 7.16
CA PRO A 43 -12.89 -0.21 7.33
C PRO A 43 -13.55 -1.28 8.21
N MET A 44 -14.82 -1.12 8.61
CA MET A 44 -15.47 -2.05 9.54
C MET A 44 -15.50 -3.47 8.95
N SER A 45 -15.07 -4.43 9.77
CA SER A 45 -15.11 -5.86 9.44
C SER A 45 -16.55 -6.30 9.14
N LEU A 46 -16.70 -7.28 8.25
CA LEU A 46 -18.00 -7.92 7.99
C LEU A 46 -18.47 -8.78 9.19
N SER A 47 -17.55 -9.13 10.07
CA SER A 47 -17.78 -9.80 11.36
C SER A 47 -18.04 -8.76 12.45
N LYS A 48 -19.01 -9.01 13.35
CA LYS A 48 -19.44 -8.05 14.39
C LYS A 48 -18.24 -7.45 15.14
N PRO A 49 -18.17 -6.12 15.33
CA PRO A 49 -17.09 -5.51 16.08
C PRO A 49 -17.17 -5.94 17.55
N GLU A 50 -16.14 -6.61 18.05
CA GLU A 50 -15.83 -6.52 19.46
C GLU A 50 -15.30 -5.11 19.70
N HIS A 51 -16.14 -4.21 20.23
CA HIS A 51 -15.86 -2.79 20.48
C HIS A 51 -14.63 -2.49 21.37
N LYS A 52 -13.83 -3.51 21.73
CA LYS A 52 -12.64 -3.39 22.57
C LYS A 52 -11.33 -3.58 21.80
N LYS A 53 -11.34 -4.09 20.56
CA LYS A 53 -10.11 -4.37 19.80
C LYS A 53 -9.86 -3.33 18.70
N PRO A 54 -8.60 -2.98 18.44
CA PRO A 54 -8.26 -2.07 17.34
C PRO A 54 -8.56 -2.71 15.99
N ILE A 55 -9.15 -1.94 15.07
CA ILE A 55 -9.31 -2.34 13.67
C ILE A 55 -7.94 -2.33 12.99
N ARG A 56 -7.51 -3.49 12.49
CA ARG A 56 -6.19 -3.66 11.86
C ARG A 56 -6.29 -3.48 10.35
N ILE A 57 -5.60 -2.45 9.84
CA ILE A 57 -5.63 -2.08 8.42
C ILE A 57 -4.27 -2.33 7.79
N ALA A 58 -4.21 -3.20 6.79
CA ALA A 58 -3.02 -3.40 5.96
C ALA A 58 -2.93 -2.28 4.90
N VAL A 59 -1.89 -1.45 4.96
CA VAL A 59 -1.72 -0.27 4.10
C VAL A 59 -0.60 -0.51 3.10
N LEU A 60 -0.93 -0.61 1.80
CA LEU A 60 0.05 -0.67 0.72
C LEU A 60 0.20 0.72 0.07
N ASP A 61 1.26 1.42 0.42
CA ASP A 61 1.64 2.72 -0.17
C ASP A 61 2.58 2.51 -1.35
N SER A 62 2.21 3.03 -2.53
CA SER A 62 3.07 3.00 -3.72
C SER A 62 2.66 4.09 -4.72
N SER A 63 3.52 4.32 -5.71
CA SER A 63 3.20 5.20 -6.83
C SER A 63 2.25 4.56 -7.85
N PHE A 64 2.06 3.23 -7.82
CA PHE A 64 1.13 2.49 -8.69
C PHE A 64 1.14 2.93 -10.16
N ASN A 65 2.32 2.94 -10.78
CA ASN A 65 2.54 3.59 -12.08
C ASN A 65 3.22 2.68 -13.13
N PRO A 66 2.57 1.59 -13.59
CA PRO A 66 1.26 1.10 -13.18
C PRO A 66 1.36 0.13 -11.98
N PRO A 67 0.24 -0.30 -11.37
CA PRO A 67 0.24 -1.48 -10.51
C PRO A 67 0.73 -2.72 -11.26
N THR A 68 1.36 -3.64 -10.53
CA THR A 68 2.00 -4.85 -11.07
C THR A 68 1.61 -6.07 -10.24
N LYS A 69 1.95 -7.27 -10.70
CA LYS A 69 1.78 -8.49 -9.90
C LYS A 69 2.64 -8.46 -8.64
N ALA A 70 3.75 -7.71 -8.60
CA ALA A 70 4.50 -7.46 -7.36
C ALA A 70 3.64 -6.78 -6.29
N HIS A 71 2.93 -5.71 -6.66
CA HIS A 71 2.01 -5.02 -5.73
C HIS A 71 0.89 -5.96 -5.26
N LEU A 72 0.29 -6.73 -6.18
CA LEU A 72 -0.74 -7.70 -5.86
C LEU A 72 -0.24 -8.76 -4.86
N GLN A 73 0.89 -9.40 -5.17
CA GLN A 73 1.46 -10.47 -4.33
C GLN A 73 1.98 -9.94 -2.99
N LEU A 74 2.53 -8.72 -2.97
CA LEU A 74 2.95 -8.07 -1.74
C LEU A 74 1.76 -7.86 -0.79
N LEU A 75 0.62 -7.38 -1.30
CA LEU A 75 -0.61 -7.26 -0.51
C LEU A 75 -1.11 -8.64 -0.05
N MET A 76 -1.27 -9.59 -0.98
CA MET A 76 -1.84 -10.90 -0.69
C MET A 76 -0.99 -11.67 0.33
N LYS A 77 0.34 -11.77 0.14
CA LYS A 77 1.22 -12.47 1.08
C LYS A 77 1.26 -11.78 2.45
N SER A 78 1.23 -10.44 2.49
CA SER A 78 1.16 -9.71 3.77
C SER A 78 -0.09 -10.08 4.57
N VAL A 79 -1.26 -10.04 3.92
CA VAL A 79 -2.55 -10.29 4.57
C VAL A 79 -2.72 -11.76 4.97
N THR A 80 -2.28 -12.70 4.12
CA THR A 80 -2.51 -14.13 4.33
C THR A 80 -1.46 -14.83 5.18
N ASN A 81 -0.25 -14.26 5.34
CA ASN A 81 0.81 -14.85 6.15
C ASN A 81 0.91 -14.25 7.55
N ILE A 82 0.38 -13.04 7.77
CA ILE A 82 0.46 -12.37 9.06
C ILE A 82 -0.88 -12.50 9.78
N HIS A 83 -0.75 -12.88 11.05
CA HIS A 83 -1.81 -13.20 11.97
C HIS A 83 -1.57 -12.47 13.28
N PHE A 84 -2.53 -12.50 14.20
CA PHE A 84 -2.39 -11.85 15.50
C PHE A 84 -2.73 -12.80 16.65
N GLN A 85 -1.85 -12.85 17.64
CA GLN A 85 -2.07 -13.50 18.93
C GLN A 85 -1.75 -12.48 20.03
N ASN A 86 -2.68 -12.25 20.95
CA ASN A 86 -2.53 -11.26 22.04
C ASN A 86 -2.11 -9.88 21.51
N ASP A 87 -2.77 -9.41 20.44
CA ASP A 87 -2.49 -8.15 19.73
C ASP A 87 -1.07 -8.01 19.14
N GLN A 88 -0.29 -9.09 19.10
CA GLN A 88 1.03 -9.11 18.50
C GLN A 88 1.01 -9.81 17.15
N PRO A 89 1.67 -9.25 16.11
CA PRO A 89 1.77 -9.91 14.83
C PRO A 89 2.64 -11.16 14.92
N VAL A 90 2.15 -12.25 14.33
CA VAL A 90 2.86 -13.52 14.19
C VAL A 90 2.75 -14.01 12.75
N THR A 91 3.80 -14.65 12.25
CA THR A 91 3.74 -15.31 10.95
C THR A 91 2.99 -16.63 11.05
N ARG A 92 2.43 -17.12 9.93
CA ARG A 92 1.67 -18.37 9.86
C ARG A 92 2.39 -19.56 10.52
N HIS A 93 3.71 -19.65 10.40
CA HIS A 93 4.52 -20.74 10.97
C HIS A 93 4.70 -20.63 12.49
N GLN A 94 4.40 -19.47 13.09
CA GLN A 94 4.55 -19.19 14.52
C GLN A 94 3.25 -19.32 15.31
N ILE A 95 2.12 -19.61 14.63
CA ILE A 95 0.81 -19.75 15.28
C ILE A 95 0.86 -20.94 16.25
N LYS A 96 0.64 -20.68 17.53
CA LYS A 96 0.62 -21.71 18.59
C LYS A 96 -0.79 -22.09 19.04
N GLU A 97 -1.77 -21.20 18.87
CA GLU A 97 -3.15 -21.36 19.35
C GLU A 97 -4.14 -21.00 18.24
N GLN A 98 -5.37 -21.53 18.31
CA GLN A 98 -6.43 -21.27 17.34
C GLN A 98 -7.72 -20.73 17.99
N PRO A 99 -8.51 -19.91 17.27
CA PRO A 99 -8.19 -19.31 15.98
C PRO A 99 -7.36 -18.02 16.14
N PRO A 100 -6.34 -17.78 15.32
CA PRO A 100 -5.63 -16.49 15.30
C PRO A 100 -6.56 -15.38 14.78
N GLU A 101 -6.28 -14.14 15.16
CA GLU A 101 -6.93 -12.98 14.57
C GLU A 101 -6.23 -12.55 13.27
N PHE A 102 -6.94 -11.76 12.43
CA PHE A 102 -6.48 -11.37 11.09
C PHE A 102 -6.56 -9.85 10.92
N PHE A 103 -6.19 -9.38 9.72
CA PHE A 103 -6.54 -8.03 9.30
C PHE A 103 -8.05 -7.89 9.11
N ASP A 104 -8.55 -6.68 9.34
CA ASP A 104 -9.95 -6.32 9.12
C ASP A 104 -10.17 -5.73 7.73
N ALA A 105 -9.18 -4.98 7.23
CA ALA A 105 -9.29 -4.22 6.00
C ALA A 105 -7.95 -4.00 5.32
N CYS A 106 -7.98 -3.65 4.04
CA CYS A 106 -6.81 -3.19 3.29
C CYS A 106 -7.04 -1.78 2.73
N LEU A 107 -5.94 -1.05 2.57
CA LEU A 107 -5.89 0.28 1.97
C LEU A 107 -4.78 0.33 0.92
N LEU A 108 -5.14 0.61 -0.33
CA LEU A 108 -4.19 1.02 -1.35
C LEU A 108 -4.01 2.54 -1.23
N LEU A 109 -2.82 3.00 -0.83
CA LEU A 109 -2.56 4.40 -0.55
C LEU A 109 -1.72 5.03 -1.68
N PHE A 110 -2.19 6.17 -2.19
CA PHE A 110 -1.46 7.00 -3.12
C PHE A 110 -1.09 8.34 -2.48
N ALA A 111 0.20 8.64 -2.44
CA ALA A 111 0.69 9.95 -2.04
C ALA A 111 0.92 10.83 -3.29
N ILE A 112 0.25 11.98 -3.37
CA ILE A 112 0.37 12.93 -4.49
C ILE A 112 1.82 13.45 -4.58
N LYS A 113 2.43 13.71 -3.43
CA LYS A 113 3.85 14.05 -3.29
C LYS A 113 4.56 12.87 -2.64
N ASN A 114 5.62 12.39 -3.25
CA ASN A 114 6.54 11.43 -2.64
C ASN A 114 7.86 12.14 -2.35
N ALA A 115 8.46 11.86 -1.19
CA ALA A 115 9.64 12.59 -0.73
C ALA A 115 10.84 12.55 -1.71
N ASP A 116 11.01 11.46 -2.47
CA ASP A 116 12.16 11.27 -3.36
C ASP A 116 11.81 11.17 -4.86
N LYS A 117 10.53 11.26 -5.24
CA LYS A 117 10.13 11.05 -6.65
C LYS A 117 9.61 12.33 -7.27
N THR A 118 10.29 12.77 -8.34
CA THR A 118 9.76 13.76 -9.28
C THR A 118 8.89 13.06 -10.32
N VAL A 119 7.72 13.62 -10.61
CA VAL A 119 6.84 13.13 -11.69
C VAL A 119 7.48 13.51 -13.02
N THR A 120 7.66 12.54 -13.91
CA THR A 120 8.21 12.75 -15.26
C THR A 120 7.12 12.82 -16.32
N SER A 121 7.44 13.19 -17.56
CA SER A 121 6.48 13.13 -18.67
C SER A 121 6.10 11.70 -19.09
N SER A 122 6.91 10.71 -18.69
CA SER A 122 6.66 9.28 -18.92
C SER A 122 5.77 8.63 -17.87
N ASP A 123 5.25 9.41 -16.92
CA ASP A 123 4.41 8.95 -15.83
C ASP A 123 2.93 9.10 -16.20
N ALA A 124 2.09 8.12 -15.83
CA ALA A 124 0.65 8.26 -15.99
C ALA A 124 0.12 9.34 -15.04
N SER A 125 -0.98 9.99 -15.45
CA SER A 125 -1.65 11.01 -14.65
C SER A 125 -2.12 10.44 -13.31
N THR A 126 -2.33 11.31 -12.31
CA THR A 126 -2.92 10.89 -11.03
C THR A 126 -4.27 10.20 -11.22
N VAL A 127 -5.08 10.68 -12.16
CA VAL A 127 -6.39 10.10 -12.47
C VAL A 127 -6.25 8.66 -12.98
N ASP A 128 -5.35 8.44 -13.93
CA ASP A 128 -5.13 7.10 -14.51
C ASP A 128 -4.56 6.12 -13.48
N ARG A 129 -3.67 6.58 -12.60
CA ARG A 129 -3.17 5.76 -11.49
C ARG A 129 -4.29 5.35 -10.53
N LEU A 130 -5.17 6.28 -10.17
CA LEU A 130 -6.31 5.97 -9.30
C LEU A 130 -7.30 5.01 -9.97
N LEU A 131 -7.58 5.18 -11.26
CA LEU A 131 -8.38 4.21 -12.03
C LEU A 131 -7.75 2.81 -12.01
N MET A 132 -6.44 2.71 -12.21
CA MET A 132 -5.71 1.44 -12.11
C MET A 132 -5.72 0.88 -10.69
N MET A 133 -5.62 1.71 -9.65
CA MET A 133 -5.72 1.27 -8.25
C MET A 133 -7.12 0.74 -7.90
N GLU A 134 -8.19 1.39 -8.36
CA GLU A 134 -9.57 0.92 -8.18
C GLU A 134 -9.82 -0.40 -8.91
N ALA A 135 -9.24 -0.55 -10.11
CA ALA A 135 -9.25 -1.82 -10.85
C ALA A 135 -8.46 -2.92 -10.12
N LEU A 136 -7.30 -2.60 -9.53
CA LEU A 136 -6.55 -3.54 -8.70
C LEU A 136 -7.36 -3.96 -7.47
N ALA A 137 -7.97 -3.01 -6.75
CA ALA A 137 -8.79 -3.31 -5.58
C ALA A 137 -9.97 -4.24 -5.94
N SER A 138 -10.67 -3.94 -7.04
CA SER A 138 -11.76 -4.78 -7.55
C SER A 138 -11.27 -6.17 -7.96
N TYR A 139 -10.10 -6.26 -8.62
CA TYR A 139 -9.49 -7.52 -9.02
C TYR A 139 -9.15 -8.38 -7.80
N VAL A 140 -8.47 -7.80 -6.80
CA VAL A 140 -8.14 -8.48 -5.54
C VAL A 140 -9.38 -9.10 -4.91
N ARG A 141 -10.48 -8.34 -4.77
CA ARG A 141 -11.75 -8.84 -4.23
C ARG A 141 -12.31 -10.00 -5.05
N SER A 142 -12.25 -9.91 -6.38
CA SER A 142 -12.79 -10.98 -7.25
C SER A 142 -11.96 -12.27 -7.23
N THR A 143 -10.67 -12.19 -6.91
CA THR A 143 -9.75 -13.34 -6.96
C THR A 143 -9.37 -13.89 -5.59
N ALA A 144 -9.57 -13.12 -4.51
CA ALA A 144 -9.25 -13.57 -3.17
C ALA A 144 -10.20 -14.69 -2.73
N ASN A 145 -9.64 -15.70 -2.07
CA ASN A 145 -10.42 -16.77 -1.48
C ASN A 145 -11.46 -16.21 -0.51
N SER A 146 -12.61 -16.87 -0.40
CA SER A 146 -13.65 -16.51 0.57
C SER A 146 -13.41 -17.12 1.96
N ASP A 147 -12.15 -17.45 2.29
CA ASP A 147 -11.79 -17.95 3.61
C ASP A 147 -11.59 -16.80 4.61
N THR A 148 -11.67 -17.13 5.91
CA THR A 148 -11.54 -16.14 6.99
C THR A 148 -10.17 -15.45 6.96
N TYR A 149 -9.12 -16.17 6.54
CA TYR A 149 -7.74 -15.66 6.42
C TYR A 149 -7.61 -14.52 5.40
N SER A 150 -8.48 -14.51 4.40
CA SER A 150 -8.48 -13.57 3.29
C SER A 150 -9.60 -12.53 3.39
N ALA A 151 -10.35 -12.47 4.50
CA ALA A 151 -11.50 -11.60 4.66
C ALA A 151 -11.17 -10.11 4.44
N ALA A 152 -10.00 -9.65 4.89
CA ALA A 152 -9.54 -8.27 4.63
C ALA A 152 -9.38 -7.96 3.13
N LEU A 153 -9.06 -8.97 2.31
CA LEU A 153 -8.99 -8.83 0.85
C LEU A 153 -10.37 -8.68 0.19
N GLN A 154 -11.46 -8.75 0.97
CA GLN A 154 -12.81 -8.39 0.54
C GLN A 154 -13.23 -6.98 1.01
N ASN A 155 -12.44 -6.37 1.89
CA ASN A 155 -12.68 -5.08 2.55
C ASN A 155 -11.57 -4.08 2.19
N LEU A 156 -11.62 -3.52 0.97
CA LEU A 156 -10.58 -2.65 0.42
C LEU A 156 -11.05 -1.22 0.20
N ALA A 157 -10.14 -0.28 0.42
CA ALA A 157 -10.27 1.10 -0.02
C ALA A 157 -9.07 1.54 -0.87
N VAL A 158 -9.31 2.57 -1.70
CA VAL A 158 -8.27 3.34 -2.38
C VAL A 158 -8.29 4.75 -1.83
N GLY A 159 -7.18 5.15 -1.21
CA GLY A 159 -7.04 6.43 -0.54
C GLY A 159 -5.94 7.29 -1.13
N VAL A 160 -6.09 8.60 -0.97
CA VAL A 160 -5.17 9.63 -1.44
C VAL A 160 -4.75 10.50 -0.27
N THR A 161 -3.45 10.77 -0.17
CA THR A 161 -2.85 11.67 0.81
C THR A 161 -1.94 12.69 0.13
N THR A 162 -1.83 13.88 0.71
CA THR A 162 -0.92 14.94 0.26
C THR A 162 0.45 14.86 0.95
N HIS A 163 0.60 13.97 1.92
CA HIS A 163 1.75 13.90 2.82
C HIS A 163 2.85 12.97 2.28
N PRO A 164 4.13 13.41 2.26
CA PRO A 164 5.20 12.65 1.62
C PRO A 164 5.85 11.60 2.53
N ILE A 165 5.87 11.81 3.85
CA ILE A 165 6.54 10.94 4.84
C ILE A 165 5.52 10.07 5.59
N PHE A 166 5.93 8.87 6.00
CA PHE A 166 5.02 7.85 6.55
C PHE A 166 4.38 8.23 7.89
N THR A 167 5.09 8.98 8.74
CA THR A 167 4.56 9.54 10.00
C THR A 167 3.34 10.42 9.74
N ASP A 168 3.44 11.32 8.76
CA ASP A 168 2.36 12.22 8.37
C ASP A 168 1.22 11.49 7.65
N LYS A 169 1.54 10.48 6.82
CA LYS A 169 0.54 9.61 6.19
C LYS A 169 -0.30 8.88 7.24
N ALA A 170 0.33 8.28 8.25
CA ALA A 170 -0.34 7.58 9.33
C ALA A 170 -1.28 8.50 10.10
N ARG A 171 -0.77 9.68 10.50
CA ARG A 171 -1.55 10.72 11.19
C ARG A 171 -2.75 11.20 10.38
N ALA A 172 -2.60 11.37 9.06
CA ALA A 172 -3.69 11.75 8.17
C ALA A 172 -4.79 10.67 8.07
N ILE A 173 -4.39 9.40 7.95
CA ILE A 173 -5.34 8.28 7.93
C ILE A 173 -6.08 8.20 9.26
N GLN A 174 -5.36 8.19 10.38
CA GLN A 174 -5.94 8.11 11.72
C GLN A 174 -6.92 9.27 11.99
N THR A 175 -6.51 10.51 11.71
CA THR A 175 -7.38 11.69 11.88
C THR A 175 -8.67 11.58 11.08
N SER A 176 -8.62 11.00 9.88
CA SER A 176 -9.80 10.79 9.03
C SER A 176 -10.71 9.67 9.54
N LEU A 177 -10.15 8.67 10.21
CA LEU A 177 -10.87 7.50 10.74
C LEU A 177 -11.45 7.71 12.15
N SER A 178 -10.85 8.57 12.97
CA SER A 178 -11.22 8.80 14.38
C SER A 178 -12.54 9.58 14.58
N GLN A 179 -13.57 9.30 13.76
CA GLN A 179 -14.89 9.92 13.90
C GLN A 179 -15.71 9.37 15.08
N SER A 180 -15.34 8.20 15.61
CA SER A 180 -15.91 7.61 16.82
C SER A 180 -14.83 7.49 17.91
N PRO A 181 -15.05 8.05 19.11
CA PRO A 181 -14.06 8.03 20.18
C PRO A 181 -13.75 6.63 20.72
N ASP A 182 -14.66 5.68 20.52
CA ASP A 182 -14.56 4.32 21.09
C ASP A 182 -13.84 3.33 20.17
N GLN A 183 -13.51 3.71 18.94
CA GLN A 183 -12.86 2.82 17.97
C GLN A 183 -11.41 3.21 17.73
N SER A 184 -10.48 2.34 18.14
CA SER A 184 -9.06 2.48 17.82
C SER A 184 -8.72 1.77 16.50
N PHE A 185 -7.64 2.23 15.86
CA PHE A 185 -7.13 1.70 14.59
C PHE A 185 -5.64 1.38 14.71
N SER A 186 -5.21 0.27 14.12
CA SER A 186 -3.79 -0.07 13.99
C SER A 186 -3.41 -0.22 12.52
N LEU A 187 -2.47 0.60 12.05
CA LEU A 187 -2.05 0.57 10.65
C LEU A 187 -0.79 -0.27 10.47
N TYR A 188 -0.79 -1.15 9.49
CA TYR A 188 0.35 -1.98 9.11
C TYR A 188 0.82 -1.58 7.73
N PHE A 189 1.88 -0.76 7.67
CA PHE A 189 2.43 -0.28 6.41
C PHE A 189 3.26 -1.37 5.75
N ILE A 190 2.82 -1.81 4.57
CA ILE A 190 3.51 -2.81 3.76
C ILE A 190 4.56 -2.09 2.91
N MET A 191 5.82 -2.50 3.07
CA MET A 191 6.99 -1.89 2.44
C MET A 191 7.89 -2.96 1.84
N GLY A 192 8.55 -2.63 0.73
CA GLY A 192 9.73 -3.38 0.28
C GLY A 192 10.98 -2.96 1.05
N TYR A 193 12.01 -3.80 1.04
CA TYR A 193 13.27 -3.54 1.74
C TYR A 193 13.91 -2.18 1.38
N ASP A 194 13.86 -1.79 0.11
CA ASP A 194 14.34 -0.46 -0.31
C ASP A 194 13.62 0.71 0.37
N THR A 195 12.36 0.51 0.75
CA THR A 195 11.50 1.53 1.34
C THR A 195 11.69 1.59 2.84
N ILE A 196 11.88 0.45 3.53
CA ILE A 196 12.19 0.47 4.96
C ILE A 196 13.56 1.12 5.23
N ILE A 197 14.56 0.91 4.37
CA ILE A 197 15.85 1.62 4.47
C ILE A 197 15.63 3.15 4.43
N ARG A 198 14.75 3.63 3.54
CA ARG A 198 14.40 5.05 3.49
C ARG A 198 13.59 5.48 4.71
N PHE A 199 12.68 4.65 5.19
CA PHE A 199 11.92 4.92 6.42
C PHE A 199 12.84 5.15 7.62
N PHE A 200 13.94 4.41 7.76
CA PHE A 200 14.92 4.60 8.84
C PHE A 200 16.06 5.58 8.48
N ASN A 201 15.90 6.42 7.46
CA ASN A 201 16.93 7.40 7.08
C ASN A 201 16.72 8.74 7.81
N PRO A 202 17.72 9.25 8.57
CA PRO A 202 17.60 10.49 9.34
C PRO A 202 17.22 11.73 8.54
N LYS A 203 17.50 11.76 7.23
CA LYS A 203 17.21 12.92 6.40
C LYS A 203 15.73 13.28 6.29
N TYR A 204 14.81 12.37 6.63
CA TYR A 204 13.37 12.61 6.55
C TYR A 204 12.74 13.12 7.84
N TYR A 205 13.53 13.25 8.91
CA TYR A 205 13.02 13.57 10.24
C TYR A 205 13.74 14.79 10.80
N THR A 206 13.01 15.59 11.58
CA THR A 206 13.63 16.61 12.42
C THR A 206 14.13 15.98 13.71
N ASN A 207 13.31 15.10 14.30
CA ASN A 207 13.68 14.27 15.44
C ASN A 207 13.21 12.83 15.20
N MET A 208 14.05 12.03 14.53
CA MET A 208 13.67 10.66 14.14
C MET A 208 13.19 9.83 15.33
N ARG A 209 13.87 9.89 16.47
CA ARG A 209 13.55 9.04 17.63
C ARG A 209 12.13 9.32 18.13
N GLU A 210 11.79 10.60 18.30
CA GLU A 210 10.47 11.01 18.78
C GLU A 210 9.37 10.73 17.75
N GLU A 211 9.62 11.09 16.50
CA GLU A 211 8.66 10.90 15.41
C GLU A 211 8.36 9.43 15.14
N LEU A 212 9.38 8.56 15.20
CA LEU A 212 9.20 7.12 15.03
C LEU A 212 8.66 6.43 16.28
N ALA A 213 9.01 6.88 17.48
CA ALA A 213 8.38 6.39 18.71
C ALA A 213 6.86 6.61 18.66
N SER A 214 6.42 7.83 18.33
CA SER A 214 5.01 8.15 18.16
C SER A 214 4.36 7.36 17.01
N PHE A 215 5.05 7.16 15.88
CA PHE A 215 4.55 6.29 14.82
C PHE A 215 4.29 4.86 15.31
N PHE A 216 5.21 4.25 16.03
CA PHE A 216 5.09 2.84 16.44
C PHE A 216 4.11 2.61 17.60
N GLU A 217 3.58 3.65 18.26
CA GLU A 217 2.50 3.51 19.26
C GLU A 217 1.27 2.80 18.67
N THR A 218 0.88 3.19 17.45
CA THR A 218 -0.36 2.75 16.80
C THR A 218 -0.12 2.11 15.44
N ASN A 219 1.11 2.12 14.94
CA ASN A 219 1.46 1.60 13.63
C ASN A 219 2.54 0.52 13.72
N SER A 220 2.60 -0.31 12.69
CA SER A 220 3.59 -1.37 12.49
C SER A 220 4.01 -1.41 11.02
N ILE A 221 5.09 -2.09 10.71
CA ILE A 221 5.61 -2.24 9.35
C ILE A 221 5.65 -3.72 8.98
N ILE A 222 5.31 -4.02 7.73
CA ILE A 222 5.52 -5.32 7.10
C ILE A 222 6.58 -5.12 6.03
N CYS A 223 7.74 -5.73 6.21
CA CYS A 223 8.86 -5.61 5.28
C CYS A 223 8.99 -6.87 4.41
N ALA A 224 8.92 -6.70 3.09
CA ALA A 224 9.21 -7.74 2.12
C ALA A 224 10.61 -7.57 1.52
N ASN A 225 11.27 -8.69 1.23
CA ASN A 225 12.52 -8.70 0.46
C ASN A 225 12.36 -8.04 -0.92
N ARG A 226 13.45 -7.47 -1.42
CA ARG A 226 13.47 -6.85 -2.76
C ARG A 226 14.79 -7.11 -3.47
N GLN A 227 14.72 -7.70 -4.67
CA GLN A 227 15.92 -7.93 -5.46
C GLN A 227 16.55 -6.61 -5.93
N GLY A 228 17.88 -6.59 -6.02
CA GLY A 228 18.66 -5.40 -6.40
C GLY A 228 19.06 -4.48 -5.24
N TYR A 229 18.79 -4.86 -3.99
CA TYR A 229 19.13 -4.08 -2.79
C TYR A 229 20.04 -4.86 -1.84
N GLY A 230 21.14 -5.43 -2.34
CA GLY A 230 22.16 -6.11 -1.52
C GLY A 230 21.83 -7.55 -1.07
N GLY A 231 20.58 -8.01 -1.23
CA GLY A 231 20.18 -9.38 -0.93
C GLY A 231 20.05 -9.66 0.57
N GLU A 232 19.91 -10.95 0.92
CA GLU A 232 19.58 -11.38 2.29
C GLU A 232 20.61 -10.93 3.33
N GLU A 233 21.90 -10.91 2.98
CA GLU A 233 22.95 -10.46 3.89
C GLU A 233 22.80 -8.97 4.24
N ALA A 234 22.55 -8.12 3.24
CA ALA A 234 22.32 -6.69 3.48
C ALA A 234 21.06 -6.45 4.31
N GLU A 235 19.99 -7.21 4.05
CA GLU A 235 18.76 -7.16 4.85
C GLU A 235 19.05 -7.49 6.31
N GLU A 236 19.78 -8.58 6.57
CA GLU A 236 20.11 -8.99 7.94
C GLU A 236 21.01 -7.98 8.65
N GLN A 237 22.00 -7.42 7.97
CA GLN A 237 22.84 -6.35 8.51
C GLN A 237 22.03 -5.11 8.89
N PHE A 238 21.02 -4.73 8.10
CA PHE A 238 20.15 -3.60 8.41
C PHE A 238 19.33 -3.84 9.68
N PHE A 239 18.69 -5.01 9.82
CA PHE A 239 17.90 -5.34 11.02
C PHE A 239 18.76 -5.53 12.28
N GLN A 240 20.06 -5.78 12.12
CA GLN A 240 21.03 -5.82 13.22
C GLN A 240 21.71 -4.48 13.51
N SER A 241 21.44 -3.44 12.71
CA SER A 241 22.08 -2.13 12.83
C SER A 241 21.70 -1.40 14.11
N GLU A 242 22.59 -0.51 14.56
CA GLU A 242 22.37 0.31 15.76
C GLU A 242 21.14 1.21 15.63
N ILE A 243 20.90 1.80 14.45
CA ILE A 243 19.74 2.66 14.24
C ILE A 243 18.42 1.90 14.41
N PHE A 244 18.34 0.67 13.89
CA PHE A 244 17.15 -0.17 14.03
C PHE A 244 16.92 -0.54 15.50
N LYS A 245 17.97 -0.99 16.19
CA LYS A 245 17.92 -1.36 17.63
C LYS A 245 17.62 -0.17 18.53
N GLU A 246 18.12 1.02 18.21
CA GLU A 246 17.87 2.24 18.98
C GLU A 246 16.37 2.62 18.97
N ILE A 247 15.69 2.41 17.84
CA ILE A 247 14.28 2.80 17.66
C ILE A 247 13.33 1.68 18.09
N LEU A 248 13.66 0.43 17.77
CA LEU A 248 12.77 -0.73 17.93
C LEU A 248 13.30 -1.85 18.82
N GLY A 249 14.44 -1.67 19.50
CA GLY A 249 15.00 -2.71 20.37
C GLY A 249 14.05 -3.19 21.47
N GLY A 250 14.28 -4.41 21.97
CA GLY A 250 13.51 -5.00 23.07
C GLY A 250 12.13 -5.51 22.63
N GLU A 251 11.08 -5.09 23.32
CA GLU A 251 9.70 -5.54 23.05
C GLU A 251 9.15 -5.01 21.71
N ASN A 252 9.70 -3.89 21.22
CA ASN A 252 9.24 -3.21 20.00
C ASN A 252 9.73 -3.87 18.70
N ASP A 253 10.63 -4.87 18.76
CA ASP A 253 11.15 -5.54 17.56
C ASP A 253 10.01 -6.21 16.75
N LYS A 254 8.95 -6.59 17.46
CA LYS A 254 7.72 -7.15 16.87
C LYS A 254 6.90 -6.15 16.04
N LYS A 255 7.21 -4.84 16.10
CA LYS A 255 6.55 -3.80 15.28
C LYS A 255 6.98 -3.84 13.82
N VAL A 256 8.04 -4.58 13.49
CA VAL A 256 8.45 -4.83 12.11
C VAL A 256 8.41 -6.33 11.82
N VAL A 257 7.49 -6.73 10.96
CA VAL A 257 7.30 -8.13 10.56
C VAL A 257 7.93 -8.34 9.19
N ARG A 258 8.81 -9.35 9.07
CA ARG A 258 9.47 -9.70 7.81
C ARG A 258 8.69 -10.78 7.07
N ILE A 259 8.49 -10.61 5.76
CA ILE A 259 7.92 -11.62 4.86
C ILE A 259 8.83 -11.83 3.64
N LYS A 260 8.71 -12.99 2.99
CA LYS A 260 9.46 -13.32 1.78
C LYS A 260 8.54 -13.48 0.57
N LEU A 261 8.78 -12.68 -0.46
CA LEU A 261 8.28 -12.83 -1.81
C LEU A 261 9.19 -13.75 -2.61
N ASP A 262 8.59 -14.43 -3.60
CA ASP A 262 9.32 -15.27 -4.54
C ASP A 262 10.20 -14.40 -5.44
N ASP A 263 11.37 -14.92 -5.85
CA ASP A 263 12.39 -14.11 -6.54
C ASP A 263 11.87 -13.40 -7.79
N GLU A 264 11.06 -14.09 -8.59
CA GLU A 264 10.48 -13.51 -9.81
C GLU A 264 9.52 -12.34 -9.52
N ILE A 265 8.81 -12.41 -8.39
CA ILE A 265 7.94 -11.32 -7.92
C ILE A 265 8.78 -10.19 -7.34
N ALA A 266 9.82 -10.51 -6.56
CA ALA A 266 10.70 -9.54 -5.92
C ALA A 266 11.57 -8.74 -6.91
N LYS A 267 11.79 -9.25 -8.13
CA LYS A 267 12.46 -8.55 -9.25
C LYS A 267 11.55 -7.59 -10.01
N MET A 268 10.23 -7.76 -9.92
CA MET A 268 9.29 -7.07 -10.79
C MET A 268 9.11 -5.60 -10.38
N SER A 269 9.16 -4.69 -11.37
CA SER A 269 9.01 -3.26 -11.15
C SER A 269 8.09 -2.60 -12.18
N SER A 270 7.41 -1.53 -11.78
CA SER A 270 6.62 -0.71 -12.72
C SER A 270 7.50 -0.07 -13.81
N THR A 271 8.78 0.19 -13.53
CA THR A 271 9.72 0.72 -14.53
C THR A 271 9.87 -0.23 -15.70
N ARG A 272 9.99 -1.55 -15.43
CA ARG A 272 10.06 -2.56 -16.50
C ARG A 272 8.83 -2.57 -17.39
N VAL A 273 7.65 -2.35 -16.82
CA VAL A 273 6.39 -2.25 -17.58
C VAL A 273 6.43 -1.05 -18.53
N ARG A 274 6.85 0.12 -18.04
CA ARG A 274 6.96 1.34 -18.86
C ARG A 274 8.03 1.17 -19.96
N GLU A 275 9.16 0.53 -19.67
CA GLU A 275 10.18 0.25 -20.68
C GLU A 275 9.68 -0.64 -21.83
N ILE A 276 8.85 -1.64 -21.54
CA ILE A 276 8.25 -2.49 -22.57
C ILE A 276 7.35 -1.65 -23.48
N LEU A 277 6.49 -0.82 -22.89
CA LEU A 277 5.57 0.07 -23.64
C LEU A 277 6.29 1.12 -24.48
N ILE A 278 7.44 1.61 -24.02
CA ILE A 278 8.23 2.62 -24.74
C ILE A 278 9.01 2.00 -25.91
N ASN A 279 9.52 0.76 -25.74
CA ASN A 279 10.51 0.20 -26.66
C ASN A 279 9.93 -0.82 -27.67
N MET A 280 8.81 -1.47 -27.36
CA MET A 280 8.22 -2.47 -28.24
C MET A 280 7.15 -1.87 -29.16
N LYS A 281 7.21 -2.23 -30.45
CA LYS A 281 6.29 -1.71 -31.49
C LYS A 281 5.17 -2.69 -31.89
N ASN A 282 5.28 -3.97 -31.52
CA ASN A 282 4.28 -4.99 -31.84
C ASN A 282 3.23 -5.07 -30.72
N GLU A 283 1.99 -4.68 -30.99
CA GLU A 283 0.89 -4.63 -30.01
C GLU A 283 0.58 -5.99 -29.36
N GLU A 284 0.55 -7.07 -30.14
CA GLU A 284 0.22 -8.40 -29.61
C GLU A 284 1.33 -8.92 -28.68
N GLY A 285 2.59 -8.72 -29.09
CA GLY A 285 3.75 -9.03 -28.26
C GLY A 285 3.83 -8.17 -26.99
N VAL A 286 3.44 -6.89 -27.07
CA VAL A 286 3.36 -6.01 -25.90
C VAL A 286 2.35 -6.55 -24.90
N LYS A 287 1.12 -6.86 -25.35
CA LYS A 287 0.06 -7.37 -24.47
C LYS A 287 0.47 -8.65 -23.74
N GLU A 288 1.09 -9.60 -24.43
CA GLU A 288 1.55 -10.85 -23.82
C GLU A 288 2.61 -10.60 -22.73
N GLN A 289 3.56 -9.71 -22.98
CA GLN A 289 4.59 -9.34 -22.01
C GLN A 289 4.00 -8.59 -20.80
N LEU A 290 3.05 -7.69 -21.04
CA LEU A 290 2.36 -6.97 -19.98
C LEU A 290 1.55 -7.91 -19.08
N LEU A 291 0.88 -8.93 -19.64
CA LEU A 291 0.15 -9.93 -18.88
C LEU A 291 1.06 -10.79 -17.98
N LYS A 292 2.37 -10.86 -18.25
CA LYS A 292 3.34 -11.48 -17.34
C LYS A 292 3.60 -10.62 -16.10
N LEU A 293 3.53 -9.29 -16.24
CA LEU A 293 3.93 -8.32 -15.21
C LEU A 293 2.77 -7.64 -14.47
N CYS A 294 1.59 -7.54 -15.07
CA CYS A 294 0.44 -6.81 -14.55
C CYS A 294 -0.80 -7.71 -14.50
N PRO A 295 -1.71 -7.48 -13.55
CA PRO A 295 -3.04 -8.08 -13.60
C PRO A 295 -3.80 -7.64 -14.86
N GLU A 296 -4.65 -8.52 -15.39
CA GLU A 296 -5.37 -8.29 -16.65
C GLU A 296 -6.16 -6.97 -16.69
N PRO A 297 -6.90 -6.54 -15.64
CA PRO A 297 -7.61 -5.26 -15.67
C PRO A 297 -6.68 -4.06 -15.81
N ILE A 298 -5.45 -4.16 -15.31
CA ILE A 298 -4.44 -3.10 -15.42
C ILE A 298 -3.91 -3.04 -16.85
N VAL A 299 -3.61 -4.20 -17.45
CA VAL A 299 -3.20 -4.28 -18.86
C VAL A 299 -4.28 -3.71 -19.77
N ALA A 300 -5.55 -4.02 -19.50
CA ALA A 300 -6.67 -3.49 -20.27
C ALA A 300 -6.77 -1.96 -20.21
N ILE A 301 -6.57 -1.35 -19.03
CA ILE A 301 -6.56 0.12 -18.88
C ILE A 301 -5.36 0.72 -19.62
N VAL A 302 -4.17 0.17 -19.41
CA VAL A 302 -2.93 0.67 -20.02
C VAL A 302 -3.02 0.71 -21.55
N ILE A 303 -3.51 -0.37 -22.17
CA ILE A 303 -3.64 -0.45 -23.63
C ILE A 303 -4.77 0.47 -24.12
N GLN A 304 -5.95 0.43 -23.49
CA GLN A 304 -7.11 1.19 -23.95
C GLN A 304 -6.89 2.71 -23.89
N GLU A 305 -6.20 3.19 -22.86
CA GLU A 305 -5.95 4.62 -22.66
C GLU A 305 -4.62 5.08 -23.32
N GLY A 306 -3.90 4.18 -24.00
CA GLY A 306 -2.61 4.50 -24.63
C GLY A 306 -1.57 5.02 -23.64
N LEU A 307 -1.54 4.48 -22.42
CA LEU A 307 -0.64 4.98 -21.38
C LEU A 307 0.81 4.60 -21.68
N TYR A 308 1.73 5.49 -21.31
CA TYR A 308 3.19 5.29 -21.36
C TYR A 308 3.80 5.19 -22.77
N THR A 309 3.02 5.38 -23.83
CA THR A 309 3.55 5.48 -25.20
C THR A 309 4.16 6.86 -25.43
N LYS A 310 5.26 6.94 -26.19
CA LYS A 310 5.73 8.23 -26.68
C LYS A 310 4.70 8.79 -27.66
N LEU A 311 4.21 10.00 -27.40
CA LEU A 311 3.54 10.83 -28.41
C LEU A 311 4.53 11.11 -29.56
#